data_AF-M5TA02-F1
#
_entry.id   AF-M5TA02-F1
#
_cell.length_a   1.000
_cell.length_b   1.000
_cell.length_c   1.000
_cell.angle_alpha   90.00
_cell.angle_beta   90.00
_cell.angle_gamma   90.00
#
_symmetry.space_group_name_H-M   'P 1'
#
loop_
_entity.id
_entity.type
_entity.pdbx_description
1 polymer ?
#
loop_
_entity_poly.entity_id
_entity_poly.type
_entity_poly.pdbx_seq_one_letter_code
_entity_poly.pdbx_strand_id
1 'polypeptide(L)'
;MRRDETLFDMADWLTDPPTGGPIQMWSVGVILSSIVTGYGVGCCILRRAITVNISQRGFRPLIQGFWLEITGIHAVTFGLVVVSIGAFMHFQWFWGNHEKLAGYHEIGKYLSVLGLLIASVAHVYTMLVHT
;
A
#
# COMPACT_ATOMS: atom_id res chain seq x y z
N MET A 1 -12.21 22.09 -9.85
CA MET A 1 -11.21 21.57 -8.89
C MET A 1 -10.66 20.29 -9.46
N ARG A 2 -9.37 20.33 -9.76
CA ARG A 2 -8.72 19.56 -10.82
C ARG A 2 -8.01 18.37 -10.18
N ARG A 3 -8.35 17.16 -10.61
CA ARG A 3 -7.87 15.88 -10.04
C ARG A 3 -6.33 15.78 -9.99
N ASP A 4 -5.66 16.51 -10.86
CA ASP A 4 -4.20 16.58 -10.93
C ASP A 4 -3.61 17.31 -9.71
N GLU A 5 -4.27 18.37 -9.23
CA GLU A 5 -3.85 19.13 -8.04
C GLU A 5 -3.89 18.24 -6.80
N THR A 6 -4.94 17.42 -6.65
CA THR A 6 -5.04 16.48 -5.52
C THR A 6 -3.98 15.38 -5.53
N LEU A 7 -3.51 14.94 -6.69
CA LEU A 7 -2.46 13.91 -6.76
C LEU A 7 -1.08 14.49 -6.44
N PHE A 8 -0.78 15.69 -6.92
CA PHE A 8 0.45 16.40 -6.58
C PHE A 8 0.48 16.79 -5.10
N ASP A 9 -0.62 17.32 -4.55
CA ASP A 9 -0.71 17.65 -3.12
C ASP A 9 -0.53 16.42 -2.22
N MET A 10 -1.07 15.26 -2.63
CA MET A 10 -0.87 14.01 -1.90
C MET A 10 0.58 13.50 -2.01
N ALA A 11 1.21 13.66 -3.17
CA ALA A 11 2.61 13.31 -3.34
C ALA A 11 3.52 14.20 -2.50
N ASP A 12 3.28 15.51 -2.52
CA ASP A 12 4.01 16.49 -1.70
C ASP A 12 3.85 16.17 -0.21
N TRP A 13 2.62 15.91 0.24
CA TRP A 13 2.34 15.48 1.62
C TRP A 13 3.01 14.14 2.00
N LEU A 14 3.20 13.23 1.06
CA LEU A 14 3.90 11.96 1.27
C LEU A 14 5.43 12.13 1.32
N THR A 15 5.97 13.14 0.64
CA THR A 15 7.41 13.41 0.60
C THR A 15 7.88 14.36 1.69
N ASP A 16 6.99 15.20 2.22
CA ASP A 16 7.31 16.11 3.31
C ASP A 16 7.81 15.35 4.54
N PRO A 17 8.80 15.91 5.26
CA PRO A 17 9.29 15.32 6.50
C PRO A 17 8.11 15.17 7.48
N PRO A 18 8.02 14.05 8.22
CA PRO A 18 6.91 13.79 9.13
C PRO A 18 6.85 14.89 10.20
N THR A 19 5.93 15.83 10.02
CA THR A 19 5.64 16.93 10.94
C THR A 19 4.63 16.55 12.02
N GLY A 20 4.16 15.30 11.98
CA GLY A 20 3.17 14.77 12.89
C GLY A 20 3.78 14.40 14.24
N GLY A 21 3.26 14.98 15.33
CA GLY A 21 3.63 14.57 16.69
C GLY A 21 3.33 13.09 17.01
N PRO A 22 3.49 12.67 18.29
CA PRO A 22 3.42 11.27 18.71
C PRO A 22 2.14 10.54 18.26
N ILE A 23 1.02 11.25 18.14
CA ILE A 23 -0.27 10.69 17.71
C ILE A 23 -0.19 10.16 16.27
N GLN A 24 0.46 10.86 15.34
CA GLN A 24 0.54 10.44 13.94
C GLN A 24 1.49 9.25 13.76
N MET A 25 2.56 9.21 14.55
CA MET A 25 3.50 8.08 14.61
C MET A 25 2.79 6.78 15.01
N TRP A 26 1.97 6.81 16.06
CA TRP A 26 1.27 5.61 16.52
C TRP A 26 0.06 5.26 15.65
N SER A 27 -0.75 6.24 15.23
CA SER A 27 -1.94 5.96 14.42
C SER A 27 -1.61 5.54 12.99
N VAL A 28 -0.77 6.28 12.27
CA VAL A 28 -0.43 5.97 10.87
C VAL A 28 0.73 4.98 10.80
N GLY A 29 1.80 5.26 11.53
CA GLY A 29 3.04 4.47 11.49
C GLY A 29 2.92 3.08 12.11
N VAL A 30 2.04 2.88 13.10
CA VAL A 30 1.83 1.56 13.73
C VAL A 30 0.48 0.97 13.36
N ILE A 31 -0.62 1.61 13.72
CA ILE A 31 -1.96 1.00 13.57
C ILE A 31 -2.31 0.80 12.10
N LEU A 32 -2.29 1.87 11.29
CA LEU A 32 -2.67 1.79 9.89
C LEU A 32 -1.70 0.93 9.09
N SER A 33 -0.39 1.11 9.30
CA SER A 33 0.63 0.26 8.70
C SER A 33 0.44 -1.23 9.03
N SER A 34 0.12 -1.59 10.27
CA SER A 34 -0.09 -2.99 10.68
C SER A 34 -1.34 -3.58 10.03
N ILE A 35 -2.41 -2.81 9.90
CA ILE A 35 -3.63 -3.25 9.20
C ILE A 35 -3.34 -3.53 7.73
N VAL A 36 -2.67 -2.58 7.05
CA VAL A 36 -2.32 -2.70 5.63
C VAL A 36 -1.37 -3.88 5.40
N THR A 37 -0.29 -3.96 6.19
CA THR A 37 0.68 -5.05 6.10
C THR A 37 0.04 -6.39 6.43
N GLY A 38 -0.79 -6.47 7.46
CA GLY A 38 -1.50 -7.68 7.86
C GLY A 38 -2.44 -8.20 6.78
N TYR A 39 -3.15 -7.29 6.10
CA TYR A 39 -3.98 -7.66 4.95
C TYR A 39 -3.14 -8.18 3.78
N GLY A 40 -2.01 -7.50 3.45
CA GLY A 40 -1.10 -7.95 2.40
C GLY A 40 -0.49 -9.33 2.68
N VAL A 41 -0.04 -9.58 3.91
CA VAL A 41 0.44 -10.89 4.35
C VAL A 41 -0.68 -11.94 4.29
N GLY A 42 -1.90 -11.57 4.71
CA GLY A 42 -3.08 -12.42 4.56
C GLY A 42 -3.33 -12.84 3.11
N CYS A 43 -3.21 -11.92 2.16
CA CYS A 43 -3.32 -12.21 0.72
C CYS A 43 -2.24 -13.20 0.24
N CYS A 44 -1.00 -13.06 0.73
CA CYS A 44 0.09 -13.98 0.41
C CYS A 44 -0.13 -15.39 0.98
N ILE A 45 -0.61 -15.50 2.23
CA ILE A 45 -0.82 -16.79 2.90
C ILE A 45 -2.05 -17.51 2.35
N LEU A 46 -3.18 -16.81 2.28
CA LEU A 46 -4.45 -17.38 1.84
C LEU A 46 -4.51 -17.55 0.31
N ARG A 47 -3.54 -16.97 -0.43
CA ARG A 47 -3.50 -16.93 -1.90
C ARG A 47 -4.82 -16.43 -2.51
N ARG A 48 -5.49 -15.56 -1.77
CA ARG A 48 -6.82 -15.04 -2.06
C ARG A 48 -6.83 -13.58 -1.64
N ALA A 49 -7.01 -12.69 -2.60
CA ALA A 49 -7.15 -11.26 -2.37
C ALA A 49 -8.56 -10.84 -2.77
N ILE A 50 -9.25 -10.22 -1.84
CA ILE A 50 -10.59 -9.69 -2.06
C ILE A 50 -10.43 -8.20 -2.33
N THR A 51 -10.45 -7.81 -3.61
CA THR A 51 -10.28 -6.42 -4.02
C THR A 51 -11.61 -5.78 -4.38
N VAL A 52 -11.76 -4.49 -4.14
CA VAL A 52 -12.96 -3.75 -4.55
C VAL A 52 -12.93 -3.58 -6.06
N ASN A 53 -13.99 -3.98 -6.75
CA ASN A 53 -14.08 -3.86 -8.20
C ASN A 53 -14.31 -2.39 -8.61
N ILE A 54 -13.22 -1.64 -8.81
CA ILE A 54 -13.27 -0.22 -9.25
C ILE A 54 -13.52 -0.11 -10.78
N SER A 55 -13.57 -1.24 -11.51
CA SER A 55 -13.78 -1.24 -12.97
C SER A 55 -15.23 -0.95 -13.40
N GLN A 56 -16.21 -0.93 -12.49
CA GLN A 56 -17.58 -0.61 -12.85
C GLN A 56 -17.83 0.91 -12.88
N ARG A 57 -17.39 1.54 -13.99
CA ARG A 57 -17.99 2.78 -14.52
C ARG A 57 -19.46 2.51 -14.86
N GLY A 58 -20.34 2.47 -13.88
CA GLY A 58 -21.76 2.29 -14.12
C GLY A 58 -22.52 1.74 -12.93
N PHE A 59 -23.36 2.59 -12.34
CA PHE A 59 -24.40 2.26 -11.38
C PHE A 59 -25.22 1.02 -11.82
N ARG A 60 -24.94 -0.17 -11.27
CA ARG A 60 -25.84 -1.34 -11.22
C ARG A 60 -25.41 -2.25 -10.05
N PRO A 61 -26.31 -3.10 -9.51
CA PRO A 61 -26.59 -3.18 -8.07
C PRO A 61 -25.48 -3.81 -7.22
N LEU A 62 -24.71 -2.93 -6.55
CA LEU A 62 -24.20 -2.88 -5.16
C LEU A 62 -23.92 -4.13 -4.29
N ILE A 63 -24.28 -5.37 -4.65
CA ILE A 63 -24.17 -6.50 -3.69
C ILE A 63 -23.49 -7.74 -4.28
N GLN A 64 -23.51 -7.96 -5.61
CA GLN A 64 -23.10 -9.27 -6.17
C GLN A 64 -21.79 -9.27 -6.97
N GLY A 65 -21.16 -8.11 -7.19
CA GLY A 65 -19.91 -7.98 -7.97
C GLY A 65 -18.90 -6.98 -7.41
N PHE A 66 -19.09 -6.53 -6.16
CA PHE A 66 -18.21 -5.56 -5.51
C PHE A 66 -16.85 -6.15 -5.13
N TRP A 67 -16.83 -7.46 -4.88
CA TRP A 67 -15.66 -8.22 -4.45
C TRP A 67 -15.08 -8.94 -5.65
N LEU A 68 -14.00 -8.38 -6.21
CA LEU A 68 -13.19 -9.06 -7.21
C LEU A 68 -12.21 -9.95 -6.46
N GLU A 69 -12.53 -11.24 -6.47
CA GLU A 69 -11.72 -12.28 -5.88
C GLU A 69 -10.57 -12.64 -6.83
N ILE A 70 -9.37 -12.18 -6.48
CA ILE A 70 -8.14 -12.57 -7.14
C ILE A 70 -7.62 -13.80 -6.41
N THR A 71 -7.37 -14.88 -7.14
CA THR A 71 -6.84 -16.12 -6.57
C THR A 71 -5.48 -16.48 -7.16
N GLY A 72 -4.72 -17.31 -6.46
CA GLY A 72 -3.47 -17.87 -6.97
C GLY A 72 -2.31 -16.87 -6.96
N ILE A 73 -1.46 -16.94 -7.98
CA ILE A 73 -0.21 -16.16 -8.03
C ILE A 73 -0.45 -14.65 -8.06
N HIS A 74 -1.56 -14.23 -8.67
CA HIS A 74 -2.01 -12.85 -8.74
C HIS A 74 -2.34 -12.26 -7.37
N ALA A 75 -2.92 -13.06 -6.47
CA ALA A 75 -3.23 -12.65 -5.10
C ALA A 75 -1.96 -12.46 -4.27
N VAL A 76 -0.95 -13.30 -4.50
CA VAL A 76 0.35 -13.22 -3.82
C VAL A 76 1.11 -11.98 -4.28
N THR A 77 1.19 -11.72 -5.59
CA THR A 77 1.88 -10.52 -6.10
C THR A 77 1.17 -9.23 -5.70
N PHE A 78 -0.17 -9.23 -5.66
CA PHE A 78 -0.95 -8.13 -5.10
C PHE A 78 -0.68 -7.94 -3.60
N GLY A 79 -0.64 -9.03 -2.83
CA GLY A 79 -0.28 -8.99 -1.41
C GLY A 79 1.09 -8.37 -1.16
N LEU A 80 2.09 -8.68 -1.99
CA LEU A 80 3.43 -8.09 -1.90
C LEU A 80 3.44 -6.57 -2.17
N VAL A 81 2.63 -6.10 -3.11
CA VAL A 81 2.42 -4.66 -3.34
C VAL A 81 1.87 -4.01 -2.07
N VAL A 82 0.82 -4.59 -1.48
CA VAL A 82 0.19 -4.06 -0.27
C VAL A 82 1.14 -4.09 0.95
N VAL A 83 1.91 -5.16 1.13
CA VAL A 83 2.95 -5.23 2.19
C VAL A 83 3.99 -4.13 2.00
N SER A 84 4.42 -3.87 0.76
CA SER A 84 5.40 -2.82 0.48
C SER A 84 4.86 -1.43 0.82
N ILE A 85 3.57 -1.19 0.59
CA ILE A 85 2.88 0.04 1.00
C ILE A 85 2.84 0.14 2.53
N GLY A 86 2.43 -0.92 3.23
CA GLY A 86 2.39 -0.93 4.69
C GLY A 86 3.76 -0.69 5.32
N ALA A 87 4.82 -1.28 4.76
CA ALA A 87 6.20 -1.06 5.15
C ALA A 87 6.65 0.39 4.91
N PHE A 88 6.31 0.97 3.74
CA PHE A 88 6.56 2.39 3.47
C PHE A 88 5.92 3.28 4.53
N MET A 89 4.64 3.02 4.87
CA MET A 89 3.94 3.78 5.90
C MET A 89 4.60 3.64 7.28
N HIS A 90 5.12 2.46 7.61
CA HIS A 90 5.86 2.25 8.85
C HIS A 90 7.13 3.08 8.89
N PHE A 91 7.96 3.02 7.85
CA PHE A 91 9.23 3.74 7.83
C PHE A 91 9.03 5.26 7.73
N GLN A 92 8.06 5.73 6.96
CA GLN A 92 7.77 7.16 6.82
C GLN A 92 7.25 7.78 8.13
N TRP A 93 6.27 7.17 8.78
CA TRP A 93 5.61 7.78 9.96
C TRP A 93 6.12 7.27 11.31
N PHE A 94 6.56 6.02 11.42
CA PHE A 94 7.10 5.50 12.68
C PHE A 94 8.59 5.83 12.83
N TRP A 95 9.41 5.47 11.85
CA TRP A 95 10.86 5.66 11.96
C TRP A 95 11.24 7.13 11.81
N GLY A 96 10.59 7.86 10.92
CA GLY A 96 10.85 9.28 10.70
C GLY A 96 10.50 10.17 11.91
N ASN A 97 9.58 9.74 12.79
CA ASN A 97 9.21 10.49 13.99
C ASN A 97 9.86 9.99 15.28
N HIS A 98 10.63 8.89 15.21
CA HIS A 98 11.31 8.34 16.38
C HIS A 98 12.73 8.89 16.44
N GLU A 99 13.09 9.62 17.51
CA GLU A 99 14.38 10.32 17.63
C GLU A 99 15.62 9.45 17.33
N LYS A 100 15.60 8.17 17.71
CA LYS A 100 16.71 7.22 17.50
C LYS A 100 16.72 6.57 16.11
N LEU A 101 15.56 6.45 15.46
CA LEU A 101 15.42 5.78 14.15
C LEU A 101 15.27 6.75 12.98
N ALA A 102 15.12 8.06 13.26
CA ALA A 102 15.01 9.10 12.25
C ALA A 102 16.22 9.13 11.30
N GLY A 103 17.41 8.72 11.74
CA GLY A 103 18.57 8.62 10.83
C GLY A 103 18.43 7.53 9.74
N TYR A 104 17.61 6.50 9.98
CA TYR A 104 17.47 5.34 9.09
C TYR A 104 16.16 5.32 8.30
N HIS A 105 15.26 6.27 8.56
CA HIS A 105 13.93 6.29 7.94
C HIS A 105 14.01 6.41 6.41
N GLU A 106 14.96 7.18 5.89
CA GLU A 106 15.16 7.33 4.44
C GLU A 106 15.54 6.00 3.78
N ILE A 107 16.45 5.24 4.39
CA ILE A 107 16.88 3.93 3.87
C ILE A 107 15.69 2.97 3.84
N GLY A 108 14.93 2.89 4.94
CA GLY A 108 13.73 2.07 5.01
C GLY A 108 12.70 2.47 3.94
N LYS A 109 12.48 3.77 3.77
CA LYS A 109 11.58 4.34 2.76
C LYS A 109 11.99 3.94 1.34
N TYR A 110 13.26 4.13 0.98
CA TYR A 110 13.76 3.77 -0.35
C TYR A 110 13.68 2.26 -0.60
N LEU A 111 13.98 1.43 0.40
CA LEU A 111 13.83 -0.02 0.27
C LEU A 111 12.36 -0.43 0.07
N SER A 112 11.42 0.20 0.77
CA SER A 112 10.00 -0.06 0.56
C SER A 112 9.50 0.40 -0.81
N VAL A 113 9.96 1.56 -1.31
CA VAL A 113 9.65 2.01 -2.68
C VAL A 113 10.23 1.06 -3.71
N LEU A 114 11.46 0.59 -3.54
CA LEU A 114 12.08 -0.40 -4.42
C LEU A 114 11.30 -1.71 -4.41
N GLY A 115 10.92 -2.20 -3.22
CA GLY A 115 10.06 -3.37 -3.05
C GLY A 115 8.70 -3.21 -3.73
N LEU A 116 8.10 -2.03 -3.62
CA LEU A 116 6.84 -1.68 -4.28
C LEU A 116 6.97 -1.73 -5.80
N LEU A 117 8.04 -1.18 -6.37
CA LEU A 117 8.29 -1.22 -7.81
C LEU A 117 8.46 -2.66 -8.30
N ILE A 118 9.29 -3.45 -7.63
CA ILE A 118 9.52 -4.87 -7.97
C ILE A 118 8.21 -5.66 -7.87
N ALA A 119 7.46 -5.50 -6.78
CA ALA A 119 6.17 -6.18 -6.57
C ALA A 119 5.14 -5.76 -7.63
N SER A 120 5.12 -4.49 -8.02
CA SER A 120 4.20 -3.98 -9.05
C SER A 120 4.54 -4.55 -10.43
N VAL A 121 5.83 -4.58 -10.80
CA VAL A 121 6.28 -5.21 -12.05
C VAL A 121 5.97 -6.71 -12.05
N ALA A 122 6.23 -7.41 -10.95
CA ALA A 122 5.88 -8.83 -10.81
C ALA A 122 4.37 -9.04 -10.91
N HIS A 123 3.56 -8.16 -10.32
CA HIS A 123 2.10 -8.23 -10.40
C HIS A 123 1.62 -8.05 -11.84
N VAL A 124 2.08 -7.01 -12.53
CA VAL A 124 1.75 -6.76 -13.94
C VAL A 124 2.22 -7.92 -14.82
N TYR A 125 3.44 -8.42 -14.63
CA TYR A 125 3.96 -9.57 -15.37
C TYR A 125 3.10 -10.81 -15.17
N THR A 126 2.74 -11.13 -13.91
CA THR A 126 1.87 -12.28 -13.64
C THR A 126 0.50 -12.09 -14.28
N MET A 127 -0.06 -10.88 -14.26
CA MET A 127 -1.30 -10.54 -14.96
C MET A 127 -1.20 -10.68 -16.48
N LEU A 128 -0.06 -10.38 -17.10
CA LEU A 128 0.08 -10.49 -18.56
C LEU A 128 0.38 -11.92 -19.04
N VAL A 129 1.04 -12.73 -18.21
CA VAL A 129 1.51 -14.08 -18.58
C VAL A 129 0.54 -15.18 -18.16
N HIS A 130 -0.27 -14.96 -17.12
CA HIS A 130 -1.19 -15.95 -16.58
C HIS A 130 -2.69 -15.63 -16.82
N THR A 131 -3.00 -14.64 -17.66
CA THR A 131 -4.34 -14.46 -18.27
C THR A 131 -4.54 -15.37 -19.47
#